data_AF-A0A482UNR3-F1
#
_entry.id   AF-A0A482UNR3-F1
#
_cell.length_a   1.000
_cell.length_b   1.000
_cell.length_c   1.000
_cell.angle_alpha   90.00
_cell.angle_beta   90.00
_cell.angle_gamma   90.00
#
_symmetry.space_group_name_H-M   'P 1'
#
loop_
_entity.id
_entity.type
_entity.pdbx_description
1 polymer ?
#
loop_
_entity_poly.entity_id
_entity_poly.type
_entity_poly.pdbx_seq_one_letter_code
_entity_poly.pdbx_strand_id
1 'polypeptide(L)'
;MQHHTPYTIHHTQVHPKDYNDSKYDRGHLVPAADFMHQLNAYQATFSMANICPQSPVLNKSFWAKFESWIRYYLLHQTSSGGEGGG
;
A
#
# COMPACT_ATOMS: atom_id res chain seq x y z
N MET A 1 -22.57 38.17 -14.96
CA MET A 1 -22.63 36.82 -14.36
C MET A 1 -21.50 36.02 -14.98
N GLN A 2 -20.44 35.71 -14.23
CA GLN A 2 -19.28 34.98 -14.74
C GLN A 2 -19.61 33.48 -14.73
N HIS A 3 -19.57 32.85 -15.90
CA HIS A 3 -19.76 31.41 -16.04
C HIS A 3 -18.53 30.70 -15.45
N HIS A 4 -18.74 29.96 -14.36
CA HIS A 4 -17.76 28.98 -13.91
C HIS A 4 -17.69 27.88 -14.97
N THR A 5 -16.51 27.56 -15.46
CA THR A 5 -16.31 26.33 -16.25
C THR A 5 -16.19 25.16 -15.26
N PRO A 6 -16.87 24.02 -15.51
CA PRO A 6 -16.63 22.82 -14.70
C PRO A 6 -15.18 22.36 -14.94
N TYR A 7 -14.43 22.13 -13.86
CA TYR A 7 -13.11 21.52 -13.93
C TYR A 7 -13.25 20.11 -14.49
N THR A 8 -13.03 19.94 -15.80
CA THR A 8 -12.91 18.61 -16.40
C THR A 8 -11.63 17.97 -15.87
N ILE A 9 -11.75 16.97 -15.01
CA ILE A 9 -10.61 16.17 -14.57
C ILE A 9 -10.20 15.26 -15.73
N HIS A 10 -9.23 15.72 -16.51
CA HIS A 10 -8.69 14.99 -17.67
C HIS A 10 -7.79 13.79 -17.27
N HIS A 11 -7.69 13.47 -15.98
CA HIS A 11 -6.78 12.43 -15.48
C HIS A 11 -7.39 11.69 -14.29
N THR A 12 -7.89 10.48 -14.52
CA THR A 12 -8.47 9.60 -13.47
C THR A 12 -7.47 8.57 -12.94
N GLN A 13 -6.28 8.49 -13.55
CA GLN A 13 -5.21 7.57 -13.19
C GLN A 13 -4.03 8.36 -12.65
N VAL A 14 -3.35 7.84 -11.64
CA VAL A 14 -2.12 8.44 -11.13
C VAL A 14 -0.92 7.76 -11.78
N HIS A 15 0.09 8.54 -12.17
CA HIS A 15 1.37 8.06 -12.66
C HIS A 15 2.46 8.21 -11.59
N PRO A 16 3.53 7.38 -11.63
CA PRO A 16 4.65 7.51 -10.69
C PRO A 16 5.28 8.91 -10.66
N LYS A 17 5.32 9.59 -11.81
CA LYS A 17 5.87 10.95 -11.95
C LYS A 17 5.09 12.00 -11.15
N ASP A 18 3.84 11.75 -10.80
CA ASP A 18 3.00 12.69 -10.05
C ASP A 18 3.45 12.79 -8.58
N TYR A 19 4.26 11.84 -8.12
CA TYR A 19 4.86 11.85 -6.78
C TYR A 19 6.19 12.62 -6.73
N ASN A 20 6.82 12.88 -7.89
CA ASN A 20 8.05 13.66 -7.94
C ASN A 20 7.78 15.07 -7.39
N ASP A 21 8.65 15.54 -6.51
CA ASP A 21 8.56 16.85 -5.83
C ASP A 21 7.28 17.09 -4.99
N SER A 22 6.39 16.11 -4.88
CA SER A 22 5.15 16.19 -4.10
C SER A 22 5.37 16.22 -2.57
N LYS A 23 6.58 15.84 -2.14
CA LYS A 23 6.96 15.56 -0.73
C LYS A 23 6.31 14.30 -0.13
N TYR A 24 5.48 13.58 -0.89
CA TYR A 24 4.87 12.33 -0.49
C TYR A 24 5.63 11.14 -1.09
N ASP A 25 5.72 10.07 -0.31
CA ASP A 25 6.18 8.79 -0.80
C ASP A 25 5.07 8.06 -1.57
N ARG A 26 5.49 7.13 -2.44
CA ARG A 26 4.64 6.08 -2.99
C ARG A 26 4.44 5.00 -1.93
N GLY A 27 3.47 5.21 -1.03
CA GLY A 27 3.14 4.28 0.03
C GLY A 27 2.29 3.14 -0.48
N HIS A 28 2.69 1.90 -0.19
CA HIS A 28 1.94 0.70 -0.59
C HIS A 28 0.76 0.47 0.37
N LEU A 29 -0.41 0.11 -0.16
CA LEU A 29 -1.54 -0.35 0.65
C LEU A 29 -1.40 -1.84 0.96
N VAL A 30 -1.12 -2.64 -0.06
CA VAL A 30 -0.70 -4.04 0.07
C VAL A 30 0.84 -4.10 0.00
N PRO A 31 1.53 -4.52 1.07
CA PRO A 31 2.99 -4.49 1.13
C PRO A 31 3.65 -5.53 0.21
N ALA A 32 4.66 -5.11 -0.52
CA ALA A 32 5.46 -5.98 -1.39
C ALA A 32 6.13 -7.13 -0.63
N ALA A 33 6.52 -6.89 0.63
CA ALA A 33 7.21 -7.86 1.47
C ALA A 33 6.38 -9.12 1.78
N ASP A 34 5.06 -9.07 1.65
CA ASP A 34 4.19 -10.25 1.85
C ASP A 34 4.28 -11.24 0.67
N PHE A 35 4.80 -10.79 -0.49
CA PHE A 35 4.81 -11.55 -1.73
C PHE A 35 6.21 -11.85 -2.26
N MET A 36 7.25 -11.75 -1.43
CA MET A 36 8.65 -11.91 -1.85
C MET A 36 8.96 -13.23 -2.58
N HIS A 37 8.15 -14.27 -2.36
CA HIS A 37 8.29 -15.59 -2.99
C HIS A 37 7.38 -15.80 -4.22
N GLN A 38 6.57 -14.80 -4.59
CA GLN A 38 5.62 -14.87 -5.69
C GLN A 38 5.82 -13.68 -6.63
N LEU A 39 6.68 -13.83 -7.64
CA LEU A 39 7.13 -12.73 -8.51
C LEU A 39 5.97 -11.90 -9.10
N ASN A 40 4.94 -12.56 -9.63
CA ASN A 40 3.79 -11.87 -10.23
C ASN A 40 3.03 -11.02 -9.20
N ALA A 41 2.80 -11.57 -8.00
CA ALA A 41 2.11 -10.87 -6.93
C ALA A 41 2.97 -9.72 -6.37
N TYR A 42 4.28 -9.94 -6.20
CA TYR A 42 5.24 -8.92 -5.83
C TYR A 42 5.20 -7.73 -6.81
N GLN A 43 5.28 -7.99 -8.12
CA GLN A 43 5.21 -6.96 -9.15
C GLN A 43 3.88 -6.21 -9.14
N ALA A 44 2.76 -6.90 -8.91
CA ALA A 44 1.44 -6.29 -8.83
C ALA A 44 1.33 -5.25 -7.70
N THR A 45 2.09 -5.42 -6.60
CA THR A 45 2.07 -4.44 -5.49
C THR A 45 2.60 -3.06 -5.88
N PHE A 46 3.40 -2.94 -6.94
CA PHE A 46 3.93 -1.66 -7.44
C PHE A 46 2.96 -0.94 -8.41
N SER A 47 1.78 -1.51 -8.68
CA SER A 47 0.74 -0.84 -9.45
C SER A 47 0.30 0.44 -8.75
N MET A 48 0.09 1.53 -9.51
CA MET A 48 -0.41 2.79 -8.95
C MET A 48 -1.82 2.67 -8.35
N ALA A 49 -2.57 1.62 -8.66
CA ALA A 49 -3.84 1.30 -8.00
C ALA A 49 -3.65 0.86 -6.53
N ASN A 50 -2.46 0.39 -6.17
CA ASN A 50 -2.09 -0.04 -4.82
C ASN A 50 -1.22 1.00 -4.08
N ILE A 51 -0.99 2.17 -4.69
CA ILE A 51 -0.14 3.23 -4.13
C ILE A 51 -1.00 4.42 -3.75
N CYS A 52 -0.79 4.96 -2.55
CA CYS A 52 -1.37 6.23 -2.12
C CYS A 52 -0.29 7.23 -1.67
N PRO A 53 -0.54 8.55 -1.77
CA PRO A 53 0.34 9.56 -1.18
C PRO A 53 0.41 9.36 0.33
N GLN A 54 1.59 8.99 0.82
CA GLN A 54 1.85 8.86 2.25
C GLN A 54 2.97 9.81 2.67
N SER A 55 2.82 10.42 3.84
CA SER A 55 3.93 11.22 4.39
C SER A 55 5.12 10.29 4.68
N PRO A 56 6.38 10.76 4.49
CA PRO A 56 7.54 9.91 4.69
C PRO A 56 7.62 9.29 6.09
N VAL A 57 7.21 10.04 7.12
CA VAL A 57 7.19 9.56 8.51
C VAL A 57 6.16 8.45 8.69
N LEU A 58 4.96 8.59 8.11
CA LEU A 58 3.92 7.57 8.17
C LEU A 58 4.39 6.28 7.49
N ASN A 59 4.80 6.38 6.22
CA ASN A 59 5.17 5.23 5.39
C ASN A 59 6.36 4.46 5.98
N LYS A 60 7.46 5.17 6.28
CA LYS A 60 8.73 4.54 6.68
C LYS A 60 8.78 4.13 8.15
N SER A 61 7.87 4.62 8.99
CA SER A 61 7.88 4.33 10.43
C SER A 61 6.64 3.57 10.88
N PHE A 62 5.53 4.27 11.10
CA PHE A 62 4.36 3.68 11.76
C PHE A 62 3.70 2.62 10.89
N TRP A 63 3.57 2.89 9.59
CA TRP A 63 2.96 1.97 8.64
C TRP A 63 3.82 0.70 8.47
N ALA A 64 5.12 0.84 8.20
CA ALA A 64 6.04 -0.29 8.12
C ALA A 64 6.08 -1.16 9.40
N LYS A 65 5.96 -0.54 10.58
CA LYS A 65 5.84 -1.26 11.86
C LYS A 65 4.53 -2.02 11.98
N PHE A 66 3.43 -1.43 11.55
CA PHE A 66 2.11 -2.06 11.56
C PHE A 66 2.04 -3.25 10.60
N GLU A 67 2.54 -3.12 9.37
CA GLU A 67 2.64 -4.22 8.41
C GLU A 67 3.45 -5.40 8.99
N SER A 68 4.58 -5.08 9.64
CA SER A 68 5.43 -6.09 10.28
C SER A 68 4.74 -6.77 11.47
N TRP A 69 3.95 -6.03 12.24
CA TRP A 69 3.16 -6.59 13.33
C TRP A 69 2.07 -7.53 12.84
N ILE A 70 1.34 -7.17 11.77
CA ILE A 70 0.33 -8.06 11.16
C ILE A 70 0.96 -9.37 10.71
N ARG A 71 2.10 -9.31 9.99
CA ARG A 71 2.84 -10.51 9.57
C ARG A 71 3.21 -11.39 10.75
N TYR A 72 3.77 -10.79 11.81
CA TYR A 72 4.12 -11.51 13.03
C TYR A 72 2.89 -12.16 13.65
N TYR A 73 1.80 -11.42 13.83
CA TYR A 73 0.57 -11.92 14.45
C TYR A 73 0.01 -13.13 13.70
N LEU A 74 -0.10 -13.07 12.37
CA LEU A 74 -0.63 -14.18 11.57
C LEU A 74 0.25 -15.44 11.66
N LEU A 75 1.58 -15.30 11.65
CA LEU A 75 2.50 -16.44 11.79
C LEU A 75 2.39 -17.15 13.15
N HIS A 76 1.94 -16.44 14.20
CA HIS A 76 1.81 -17.01 15.55
C HIS A 76 0.40 -17.52 15.84
N GLN A 77 -0.62 -17.06 15.12
CA GLN A 77 -1.98 -17.59 15.22
C GLN A 77 -2.15 -18.96 14.56
N THR A 78 -1.35 -19.29 13.55
CA THR A 78 -1.35 -20.62 12.93
C THR A 78 -0.79 -21.72 13.83
N SER A 79 -0.12 -21.35 14.92
CA SER A 79 0.54 -22.28 15.84
C SER A 79 -0.31 -22.65 17.06
N SER A 80 -1.47 -22.00 17.26
CA SER A 80 -2.37 -22.20 18.41
C SER A 80 -3.69 -22.92 18.06
N GLY A 81 -3.92 -23.29 16.80
CA GLY A 81 -5.17 -23.90 16.31
C GLY A 81 -5.15 -25.43 16.12
N GLY A 82 -4.16 -26.13 16.70
CA GLY A 82 -3.85 -27.53 16.36
C GLY A 82 -3.92 -28.55 17.49
N GLU A 83 -4.77 -28.38 18.51
CA GLU A 83 -5.12 -29.48 19.44
C GLU A 83 -6.60 -29.39 19.81
N GLY A 84 -7.42 -30.22 19.15
CA GLY A 84 -8.85 -30.28 19.42
C GLY A 84 -9.63 -31.14 18.42
N GLY A 85 -9.41 -32.46 18.43
CA GLY A 85 -10.37 -33.41 17.85
C GLY A 85 -9.76 -34.72 17.33
N GLY A 86 -10.02 -35.82 18.05
CA GLY A 86 -9.91 -37.20 17.56
C GLY A 86 -8.86 -38.05 18.25
#